data_AF-A0A4Y3QSH0-F1
#
_entry.id   AF-A0A4Y3QSH0-F1
#
_cell.length_a   1.000
_cell.length_b   1.000
_cell.length_c   1.000
_cell.angle_alpha   90.00
_cell.angle_beta   90.00
_cell.angle_gamma   90.00
#
_symmetry.space_group_name_H-M   'P 1'
#
loop_
_entity.id
_entity.type
_entity.pdbx_description
1 polymer ?
#
loop_
_entity_poly.entity_id
_entity_poly.type
_entity_poly.pdbx_seq_one_letter_code
_entity_poly.pdbx_strand_id
1 'polypeptide(L)'
;MPADQPTSRQPDPGRQGVQQPDEASAAYGPTARTRPTRARERAGYDRELVHAILDDDYLCHLGFVRDGAPVVLPTLYARVGERLYVHGSTGSRPLREAGRPEPGMPVCLTVTRVDGLVLAKSAFHHSVNYRSVVVHGLARQVTDPAERCAALDALVENIVPGRADDSRRADAKELAATAVVRVDLTEASAKVRTGGPEDEPEDRNLPYWSGVLPVSRTYGTPVPADEPGPGIPVPGYLTAR
;
A
#
# COMPACT_ATOMS: atom_id res chain seq x y z
N MET A 1 -44.24 -65.88 -10.84
CA MET A 1 -42.90 -66.49 -10.69
C MET A 1 -42.18 -66.31 -12.02
N PRO A 2 -41.04 -65.62 -12.13
CA PRO A 2 -40.24 -64.93 -11.11
C PRO A 2 -40.30 -63.39 -11.23
N ALA A 3 -39.73 -62.75 -10.22
CA ALA A 3 -39.63 -61.31 -10.02
C ALA A 3 -38.46 -60.71 -10.78
N ASP A 4 -38.60 -59.46 -11.22
CA ASP A 4 -37.46 -58.62 -11.65
C ASP A 4 -37.44 -57.36 -10.78
N GLN A 5 -36.37 -57.23 -10.00
CA GLN A 5 -36.13 -56.12 -9.09
C GLN A 5 -35.67 -54.89 -9.87
N PRO A 6 -36.13 -53.67 -9.55
CA PRO A 6 -35.50 -52.46 -10.05
C PRO A 6 -34.18 -52.24 -9.31
N THR A 7 -33.07 -52.30 -10.04
CA THR A 7 -31.73 -51.96 -9.57
C THR A 7 -31.64 -50.46 -9.23
N SER A 8 -31.30 -50.16 -7.98
CA SER A 8 -31.01 -48.82 -7.50
C SER A 8 -29.72 -48.29 -8.17
N ARG A 9 -29.82 -47.27 -9.02
CA ARG A 9 -28.66 -46.49 -9.46
C ARG A 9 -28.21 -45.57 -8.32
N GLN A 10 -27.03 -45.84 -7.77
CA GLN A 10 -26.32 -44.88 -6.92
C GLN A 10 -25.88 -43.67 -7.76
N PRO A 11 -25.95 -42.44 -7.23
CA PRO A 11 -25.40 -41.27 -7.90
C PRO A 11 -23.87 -41.28 -7.82
N ASP A 12 -23.26 -41.01 -8.98
CA ASP A 12 -21.82 -40.91 -9.22
C ASP A 12 -21.23 -39.69 -8.46
N PRO A 13 -20.27 -39.86 -7.53
CA PRO A 13 -19.68 -38.75 -6.79
C PRO A 13 -18.52 -38.16 -7.62
N GLY A 14 -18.84 -37.49 -8.72
CA GLY A 14 -17.83 -37.21 -9.73
C GLY A 14 -18.12 -36.01 -10.61
N ARG A 15 -18.44 -34.85 -10.02
CA ARG A 15 -18.32 -33.54 -10.69
C ARG A 15 -18.28 -32.43 -9.65
N GLN A 16 -17.15 -32.30 -8.97
CA GLN A 16 -16.79 -31.04 -8.32
C GLN A 16 -16.56 -30.04 -9.45
N GLY A 17 -17.44 -29.04 -9.53
CA GLY A 17 -17.29 -27.93 -10.47
C GLY A 17 -15.92 -27.30 -10.27
N VAL A 18 -15.20 -27.11 -11.38
CA VAL A 18 -14.02 -26.27 -11.43
C VAL A 18 -14.46 -24.88 -10.97
N GLN A 19 -14.04 -24.51 -9.76
CA GLN A 19 -14.32 -23.20 -9.20
C GLN A 19 -13.58 -22.17 -10.05
N GLN A 20 -14.35 -21.31 -10.72
CA GLN A 20 -13.82 -20.15 -11.44
C GLN A 20 -12.99 -19.27 -10.47
N PRO A 21 -11.95 -18.57 -10.96
CA PRO A 21 -11.15 -17.69 -10.13
C PRO A 21 -12.07 -16.64 -9.47
N ASP A 22 -12.01 -16.57 -8.14
CA ASP A 22 -12.82 -15.71 -7.27
C ASP A 22 -12.92 -14.28 -7.82
N GLU A 23 -14.14 -13.79 -8.03
CA GLU A 23 -14.40 -12.36 -8.04
C GLU A 23 -13.90 -11.80 -6.70
N ALA A 24 -12.83 -11.01 -6.74
CA ALA A 24 -12.29 -10.40 -5.54
C ALA A 24 -13.37 -9.59 -4.83
N SER A 25 -13.61 -9.88 -3.54
CA SER A 25 -14.54 -9.13 -2.70
C SER A 25 -14.31 -7.61 -2.84
N ALA A 26 -15.40 -6.86 -2.97
CA ALA A 26 -15.39 -5.40 -3.08
C ALA A 26 -14.81 -4.70 -1.83
N ALA A 27 -14.69 -5.40 -0.70
CA ALA A 27 -14.13 -4.87 0.53
C ALA A 27 -13.26 -5.90 1.27
N TYR A 28 -12.33 -5.39 2.08
CA TYR A 28 -11.54 -6.18 3.02
C TYR A 28 -12.35 -6.50 4.28
N GLY A 29 -12.18 -7.71 4.82
CA GLY A 29 -12.84 -8.13 6.06
C GLY A 29 -12.26 -7.40 7.28
N PRO A 30 -13.05 -6.63 8.06
CA PRO A 30 -12.51 -5.94 9.22
C PRO A 30 -12.17 -6.91 10.36
N THR A 31 -10.92 -6.87 10.81
CA THR A 31 -10.35 -7.68 11.90
C THR A 31 -10.27 -6.91 13.21
N ALA A 32 -9.87 -7.59 14.30
CA ALA A 32 -9.59 -6.93 15.56
C ALA A 32 -8.45 -5.90 15.47
N ARG A 33 -7.48 -6.08 14.55
CA ARG A 33 -6.35 -5.16 14.38
C ARG A 33 -6.68 -3.96 13.49
N THR A 34 -7.61 -4.12 12.56
CA THR A 34 -7.98 -3.08 11.59
C THR A 34 -9.18 -2.24 12.03
N ARG A 35 -9.97 -2.69 13.02
CA ARG A 35 -11.08 -1.92 13.59
C ARG A 35 -10.58 -0.89 14.60
N PRO A 36 -10.64 0.43 14.29
CA PRO A 36 -10.20 1.44 15.24
C PRO A 36 -11.16 1.51 16.44
N THR A 37 -10.64 1.88 17.61
CA THR A 37 -11.47 2.12 18.81
C THR A 37 -12.10 3.51 18.82
N ARG A 38 -11.47 4.49 18.16
CA ARG A 38 -11.89 5.90 18.08
C ARG A 38 -12.12 6.35 16.63
N ALA A 39 -13.14 7.18 16.43
CA ALA A 39 -13.57 7.71 15.13
C ALA A 39 -13.78 6.56 14.10
N ARG A 40 -14.70 5.66 14.43
CA ARG A 40 -14.97 4.43 13.66
C ARG A 40 -15.62 4.72 12.32
N GLU A 41 -16.42 5.78 12.28
CA GLU A 41 -17.06 6.34 11.10
C GLU A 41 -16.05 6.80 10.02
N ARG A 42 -14.79 7.04 10.42
CA ARG A 42 -13.69 7.40 9.50
C ARG A 42 -13.00 6.18 8.88
N ALA A 43 -13.32 4.96 9.32
CA ALA A 43 -12.68 3.75 8.82
C ALA A 43 -13.35 3.28 7.52
N GLY A 44 -12.55 3.03 6.50
CA GLY A 44 -12.97 2.44 5.23
C GLY A 44 -12.31 1.07 5.02
N TYR A 45 -13.05 0.15 4.42
CA TYR A 45 -12.53 -1.17 4.02
C TYR A 45 -12.83 -1.46 2.56
N ASP A 46 -13.47 -0.52 1.88
CA ASP A 46 -13.71 -0.59 0.46
C ASP A 46 -12.38 -0.68 -0.29
N ARG A 47 -12.36 -1.59 -1.27
CA ARG A 47 -11.18 -1.95 -2.01
C ARG A 47 -10.70 -0.82 -2.91
N GLU A 48 -11.64 -0.15 -3.57
CA GLU A 48 -11.37 0.99 -4.46
C GLU A 48 -10.72 2.12 -3.66
N LEU A 49 -11.27 2.45 -2.48
CA LEU A 49 -10.70 3.46 -1.59
C LEU A 49 -9.28 3.13 -1.14
N VAL A 50 -9.04 1.89 -0.68
CA VAL A 50 -7.71 1.46 -0.24
C VAL A 50 -6.70 1.52 -1.38
N HIS A 51 -7.07 1.04 -2.57
CA HIS A 51 -6.22 1.06 -3.75
C HIS A 51 -5.92 2.49 -4.19
N ALA A 52 -6.92 3.36 -4.27
CA ALA A 52 -6.73 4.77 -4.64
C ALA A 52 -5.73 5.48 -3.72
N ILE A 53 -5.80 5.26 -2.40
CA ILE A 53 -4.83 5.86 -1.46
C ILE A 53 -3.43 5.28 -1.67
N LEU A 54 -3.31 3.98 -1.93
CA LEU A 54 -2.03 3.33 -2.19
C LEU A 54 -1.42 3.74 -3.54
N ASP A 55 -2.22 4.07 -4.54
CA ASP A 55 -1.74 4.47 -5.87
C ASP A 55 -1.39 5.96 -5.94
N ASP A 56 -1.92 6.79 -5.03
CA ASP A 56 -1.61 8.22 -4.93
C ASP A 56 -0.20 8.51 -4.34
N ASP A 57 0.46 7.49 -3.78
CA ASP A 57 1.75 7.62 -3.11
C ASP A 57 2.76 6.51 -3.47
N TYR A 58 4.03 6.78 -3.20
CA TYR A 58 5.14 5.87 -3.45
C TYR A 58 6.02 5.70 -2.21
N LEU A 59 5.74 6.41 -1.12
CA LEU A 59 6.45 6.28 0.15
C LEU A 59 5.57 5.59 1.20
N CYS A 60 6.11 4.57 1.85
CA CYS A 60 5.47 3.92 2.99
C CYS A 60 6.38 3.89 4.22
N HIS A 61 5.79 3.53 5.34
CA HIS A 61 6.47 3.20 6.58
C HIS A 61 6.24 1.72 6.88
N LEU A 62 7.29 0.91 6.79
CA LEU A 62 7.25 -0.52 7.07
C LEU A 62 7.65 -0.77 8.53
N GLY A 63 6.66 -1.08 9.35
CA GLY A 63 6.79 -1.48 10.75
C GLY A 63 7.00 -2.99 10.91
N PHE A 64 7.95 -3.40 11.72
CA PHE A 64 8.21 -4.80 12.09
C PHE A 64 8.90 -4.88 13.45
N VAL A 65 9.03 -6.08 14.02
CA VAL A 65 9.76 -6.30 15.29
C VAL A 65 11.11 -6.92 14.99
N ARG A 66 12.17 -6.34 15.54
CA ARG A 66 13.54 -6.84 15.46
C ARG A 66 14.15 -6.85 16.85
N ASP A 67 14.75 -7.97 17.24
CA ASP A 67 15.39 -8.14 18.55
C ASP A 67 14.45 -7.75 19.72
N GLY A 68 13.15 -8.05 19.57
CA GLY A 68 12.11 -7.73 20.55
C GLY A 68 11.64 -6.27 20.56
N ALA A 69 12.18 -5.40 19.70
CA ALA A 69 11.85 -3.98 19.63
C ALA A 69 11.17 -3.61 18.30
N PRO A 70 10.21 -2.66 18.30
CA PRO A 70 9.62 -2.17 17.07
C PRO A 70 10.62 -1.35 16.25
N VAL A 71 10.62 -1.57 14.95
CA VAL A 71 11.38 -0.81 13.95
C VAL A 71 10.41 -0.31 12.89
N VAL A 72 10.61 0.93 12.46
CA VAL A 72 9.85 1.53 11.35
C VAL A 72 10.84 2.00 10.31
N LEU A 73 10.73 1.46 9.10
CA LEU A 73 11.58 1.79 7.96
C LEU A 73 10.79 2.60 6.93
N PRO A 74 11.13 3.87 6.70
CA PRO A 74 10.64 4.60 5.54
C PRO A 74 11.24 3.99 4.27
N THR A 75 10.40 3.59 3.32
CA THR A 75 10.86 2.99 2.06
C THR A 75 9.87 3.21 0.93
N LEU A 76 10.36 3.08 -0.30
CA LEU A 76 9.52 3.09 -1.48
C LEU A 76 8.71 1.80 -1.57
N TYR A 77 7.49 1.91 -2.10
CA TYR A 77 6.65 0.77 -2.41
C TYR A 77 5.97 0.93 -3.77
N ALA A 78 5.44 -0.17 -4.28
CA ALA A 78 4.50 -0.17 -5.38
C ALA A 78 3.39 -1.20 -5.12
N ARG A 79 2.19 -0.90 -5.60
CA ARG A 79 1.08 -1.85 -5.63
C ARG A 79 0.97 -2.46 -7.02
N VAL A 80 0.85 -3.79 -7.09
CA VAL A 80 0.47 -4.50 -8.32
C VAL A 80 -0.68 -5.43 -7.98
N GLY A 81 -1.89 -5.03 -8.39
CA GLY A 81 -3.14 -5.72 -8.00
C GLY A 81 -3.26 -5.80 -6.48
N GLU A 82 -3.14 -7.02 -5.96
CA GLU A 82 -3.28 -7.35 -4.54
C GLU A 82 -2.00 -7.42 -3.73
N ARG A 83 -0.89 -6.92 -4.28
CA ARG A 83 0.41 -7.07 -3.65
C ARG A 83 1.08 -5.73 -3.53
N LEU A 84 1.64 -5.50 -2.36
CA LEU A 84 2.59 -4.42 -2.12
C LEU A 84 4.00 -4.97 -2.20
N TYR A 85 4.84 -4.32 -3.00
CA TYR A 85 6.24 -4.65 -3.15
C TYR A 85 7.11 -3.56 -2.54
N VAL A 86 8.13 -3.98 -1.81
CA VAL A 86 9.21 -3.13 -1.31
C VAL A 86 10.55 -3.77 -1.69
N HIS A 87 11.59 -2.97 -1.89
CA HIS A 87 12.92 -3.48 -2.19
C HIS A 87 13.97 -2.97 -1.19
N GLY A 88 15.14 -3.59 -1.24
CA GLY A 88 16.32 -3.13 -0.53
C GLY A 88 17.49 -4.08 -0.74
N SER A 89 18.60 -3.83 -0.03
CA SER A 89 19.79 -4.70 -0.15
C SER A 89 19.49 -6.11 0.35
N THR A 90 19.98 -7.11 -0.38
CA THR A 90 20.00 -8.53 0.06
C THR A 90 20.72 -8.73 1.39
N GLY A 91 21.69 -7.86 1.71
CA GLY A 91 22.41 -7.88 2.99
C GLY A 91 21.63 -7.27 4.15
N SER A 92 20.52 -6.56 3.89
CA SER A 92 19.76 -5.92 4.95
C SER A 92 19.04 -6.96 5.80
N ARG A 93 19.21 -6.86 7.12
CA ARG A 93 18.66 -7.80 8.10
C ARG A 93 17.13 -7.99 7.98
N PRO A 94 16.31 -6.95 7.77
CA PRO A 94 14.86 -7.10 7.62
C PRO A 94 14.46 -7.93 6.38
N LEU A 95 15.16 -7.75 5.25
CA LEU A 95 14.88 -8.52 4.03
C LEU A 95 15.39 -9.95 4.13
N ARG A 96 16.47 -10.19 4.89
CA ARG A 96 16.91 -11.55 5.24
C ARG A 96 15.91 -12.27 6.15
N GLU A 97 15.28 -11.55 7.07
CA GLU A 97 14.23 -12.11 7.95
C GLU A 97 12.95 -12.44 7.17
N ALA A 98 12.56 -11.58 6.22
CA ALA A 98 11.47 -11.86 5.29
C ALA A 98 11.75 -13.05 4.34
N GLY A 99 13.03 -13.41 4.14
CA GLY A 99 13.48 -14.57 3.36
C GLY A 99 13.58 -15.88 4.16
N ARG A 100 13.26 -15.88 5.46
CA ARG A 100 13.21 -17.11 6.26
C ARG A 100 12.01 -17.98 5.85
N PRO A 101 12.08 -19.32 6.04
CA PRO A 101 10.97 -20.22 5.72
C PRO A 101 9.69 -19.85 6.48
N GLU A 102 8.55 -20.32 5.96
CA GLU A 102 7.17 -20.01 6.38
C GLU A 102 7.00 -19.78 7.89
N PRO A 103 6.14 -18.81 8.30
CA PRO A 103 5.09 -18.18 7.49
C PRO A 103 5.46 -16.84 6.82
N GLY A 104 6.70 -16.38 6.94
CA GLY A 104 7.15 -15.02 6.57
C GLY A 104 7.23 -14.09 7.79
N MET A 105 7.68 -12.84 7.58
CA MET A 105 7.88 -11.87 8.66
C MET A 105 6.62 -11.04 8.91
N PRO A 106 6.06 -11.00 10.14
CA PRO A 106 4.94 -10.10 10.45
C PRO A 106 5.34 -8.63 10.26
N VAL A 107 4.53 -7.91 9.50
CA VAL A 107 4.75 -6.49 9.19
C VAL A 107 3.46 -5.68 9.30
N CYS A 108 3.64 -4.37 9.46
CA CYS A 108 2.62 -3.34 9.33
C CYS A 108 3.11 -2.31 8.33
N LEU A 109 2.52 -2.24 7.14
CA LEU A 109 2.85 -1.22 6.15
C LEU A 109 1.83 -0.09 6.24
N THR A 110 2.31 1.15 6.42
CA THR A 110 1.46 2.33 6.54
C THR A 110 1.79 3.37 5.47
N VAL A 111 0.76 3.91 4.83
CA VAL A 111 0.83 5.05 3.92
C VAL A 111 -0.10 6.13 4.45
N THR A 112 0.37 7.38 4.51
CA THR A 112 -0.41 8.51 5.01
C THR A 112 -0.16 9.73 4.15
N ARG A 113 -1.24 10.39 3.74
CA ARG A 113 -1.22 11.66 3.04
C ARG A 113 -2.00 12.71 3.80
N VAL A 114 -1.39 13.89 3.94
CA VAL A 114 -2.02 15.06 4.57
C VAL A 114 -2.64 15.92 3.47
N ASP A 115 -3.93 16.20 3.61
CA ASP A 115 -4.72 16.97 2.65
C ASP A 115 -5.12 18.36 3.20
N GLY A 116 -4.96 18.62 4.50
CA GLY A 116 -5.17 19.95 5.07
C GLY A 116 -4.96 20.04 6.58
N LEU A 117 -4.62 21.23 7.07
CA LEU A 117 -4.55 21.54 8.50
C LEU A 117 -5.89 22.11 8.95
N VAL A 118 -6.50 21.53 9.98
CA VAL A 118 -7.75 22.00 10.54
C VAL A 118 -7.46 22.86 11.76
N LEU A 119 -7.76 24.14 11.63
CA LEU A 119 -7.43 25.18 12.58
C LEU A 119 -8.72 25.62 13.26
N ALA A 120 -8.95 25.16 14.50
CA ALA A 120 -10.11 25.49 15.31
C ALA A 120 -9.83 26.71 16.20
N LYS A 121 -10.86 27.20 16.90
CA LYS A 121 -10.73 28.32 17.86
C LYS A 121 -10.14 27.86 19.19
N SER A 122 -10.47 26.65 19.62
CA SER A 122 -9.88 26.02 20.80
C SER A 122 -8.70 25.15 20.40
N ALA A 123 -7.61 25.25 21.17
CA ALA A 123 -6.39 24.47 20.93
C ALA A 123 -6.65 22.95 20.90
N PHE A 124 -7.70 22.49 21.59
CA PHE A 124 -8.08 21.08 21.65
C PHE A 124 -8.68 20.55 20.34
N HIS A 125 -9.33 21.41 19.54
CA HIS A 125 -10.04 21.02 18.32
C HIS A 125 -9.20 21.16 17.05
N HIS A 126 -7.92 21.53 17.16
CA HIS A 126 -6.98 21.46 16.05
C HIS A 126 -6.84 20.02 15.54
N SER A 127 -6.80 19.85 14.23
CA SER A 127 -6.71 18.53 13.61
C SER A 127 -6.09 18.59 12.21
N VAL A 128 -6.16 17.47 11.49
CA VAL A 128 -5.60 17.32 10.14
C VAL A 128 -6.62 16.58 9.28
N ASN A 129 -6.85 17.04 8.05
CA ASN A 129 -7.51 16.27 7.01
C ASN A 129 -6.45 15.37 6.36
N TYR A 130 -6.75 14.08 6.26
CA TYR A 130 -5.79 13.08 5.81
C TYR A 130 -6.49 11.86 5.22
N ARG A 131 -5.73 11.11 4.44
CA ARG A 131 -6.06 9.75 4.00
C ARG A 131 -4.89 8.83 4.39
N SER A 132 -5.19 7.69 4.96
CA SER A 132 -4.16 6.70 5.32
C SER A 132 -4.64 5.29 5.06
N VAL A 133 -3.72 4.40 4.69
CA VAL A 133 -3.94 2.95 4.65
C VAL A 133 -2.95 2.27 5.59
N VAL A 134 -3.46 1.31 6.35
CA VAL A 134 -2.68 0.41 7.19
C VAL A 134 -2.92 -1.02 6.72
N VAL A 135 -1.83 -1.74 6.44
CA VAL A 135 -1.85 -3.13 5.99
C VAL A 135 -1.08 -3.98 7.00
N HIS A 136 -1.77 -4.93 7.62
CA HIS A 136 -1.13 -5.97 8.41
C HIS A 136 -0.92 -7.20 7.53
N GLY A 137 0.27 -7.78 7.57
CA GLY A 137 0.54 -8.92 6.72
C GLY A 137 1.82 -9.66 7.06
N LEU A 138 2.15 -10.61 6.19
CA LEU A 138 3.38 -11.38 6.24
C LEU A 138 4.23 -10.96 5.04
N ALA A 139 5.36 -10.34 5.31
CA ALA A 139 6.39 -10.04 4.34
C ALA A 139 7.08 -11.34 3.90
N ARG A 140 7.08 -11.59 2.59
CA ARG A 140 7.70 -12.76 1.96
C ARG A 140 8.68 -12.31 0.88
N GLN A 141 9.87 -12.88 0.86
CA GLN A 141 10.82 -12.62 -0.22
C GLN A 141 10.29 -13.12 -1.57
N VAL A 142 10.43 -12.30 -2.61
CA VAL A 142 10.15 -12.68 -3.99
C VAL A 142 11.37 -13.40 -4.55
N THR A 143 11.20 -14.68 -4.90
CA THR A 143 12.27 -15.54 -5.42
C THR A 143 12.12 -15.82 -6.91
N ASP A 144 10.91 -15.73 -7.45
CA ASP A 144 10.68 -15.86 -8.89
C ASP A 144 11.33 -14.69 -9.65
N PRO A 145 12.22 -14.95 -10.62
CA PRO A 145 12.90 -13.89 -11.34
C PRO A 145 11.96 -12.95 -12.10
N ALA A 146 10.88 -13.49 -12.68
CA ALA A 146 9.94 -12.68 -13.46
C ALA A 146 9.12 -11.74 -12.56
N GLU A 147 8.57 -12.26 -11.46
CA GLU A 147 7.89 -11.45 -10.43
C GLU A 147 8.82 -10.38 -9.86
N ARG A 148 10.08 -10.73 -9.59
CA ARG A 148 11.07 -9.78 -9.05
C ARG A 148 11.35 -8.64 -10.04
N CYS A 149 11.54 -8.94 -11.31
CA CYS A 149 11.74 -7.90 -12.34
C CYS A 149 10.50 -7.00 -12.47
N ALA A 150 9.30 -7.58 -12.55
CA ALA A 150 8.06 -6.81 -12.64
C ALA A 150 7.84 -5.91 -11.41
N ALA A 151 8.17 -6.39 -10.21
CA ALA A 151 8.09 -5.59 -9.00
C ALA A 151 9.08 -4.42 -8.98
N LEU A 152 10.31 -4.61 -9.49
CA LEU A 152 11.30 -3.54 -9.61
C LEU A 152 10.89 -2.50 -10.64
N ASP A 153 10.33 -2.92 -11.78
CA ASP A 153 9.77 -1.99 -12.76
C ASP A 153 8.60 -1.19 -12.14
N ALA A 154 7.69 -1.87 -11.45
CA ALA A 154 6.55 -1.23 -10.79
C ALA A 154 6.99 -0.22 -9.72
N LEU A 155 8.07 -0.49 -8.99
CA LEU A 155 8.67 0.45 -8.03
C LEU A 155 9.14 1.73 -8.72
N VAL A 156 9.79 1.63 -9.88
CA VAL A 156 10.23 2.82 -10.64
C VAL A 156 9.04 3.56 -11.22
N GLU A 157 8.10 2.83 -11.81
CA GLU A 157 6.89 3.37 -12.45
C GLU A 157 5.99 4.10 -11.43
N ASN A 158 5.88 3.57 -10.20
CA ASN A 158 5.06 4.20 -9.15
C ASN A 158 5.62 5.56 -8.68
N ILE A 159 6.95 5.75 -8.71
CA ILE A 159 7.56 7.04 -8.37
C ILE A 159 7.30 8.03 -9.52
N VAL A 160 7.60 7.59 -10.74
CA VAL A 160 7.52 8.41 -11.94
C VAL A 160 6.99 7.57 -13.09
N PRO A 161 5.69 7.70 -13.43
CA PRO A 161 5.17 7.08 -14.63
C PRO A 161 6.00 7.38 -15.90
N GLY A 162 6.33 6.35 -16.66
CA GLY A 162 7.20 6.36 -17.83
C GLY A 162 8.69 6.16 -17.53
N ARG A 163 9.12 6.26 -16.26
CA ARG A 163 10.55 6.19 -15.90
C ARG A 163 11.13 4.78 -15.99
N ALA A 164 10.30 3.76 -15.81
CA ALA A 164 10.76 2.37 -15.90
C ALA A 164 11.28 2.05 -17.32
N ASP A 165 10.61 2.57 -18.34
CA ASP A 165 11.00 2.39 -19.74
C ASP A 165 12.10 3.38 -20.19
N ASP A 166 12.19 4.55 -19.56
CA ASP A 166 13.21 5.58 -19.83
C ASP A 166 14.48 5.43 -18.96
N SER A 167 14.77 4.21 -18.55
CA SER A 167 16.04 3.85 -17.90
C SER A 167 16.47 2.44 -18.31
N ARG A 168 17.78 2.18 -18.30
CA ARG A 168 18.26 0.82 -18.57
C ARG A 168 17.76 -0.12 -17.49
N ARG A 169 17.42 -1.35 -17.88
CA ARG A 169 17.09 -2.39 -16.90
C ARG A 169 18.30 -2.75 -16.04
N ALA A 170 18.00 -3.27 -14.86
CA ALA A 170 19.01 -3.76 -13.93
C ALA A 170 19.80 -4.92 -14.53
N ASP A 171 21.12 -4.90 -14.36
CA ASP A 171 21.98 -6.00 -14.76
C ASP A 171 21.97 -7.15 -13.74
N ALA A 172 22.64 -8.26 -14.06
CA ALA A 172 22.68 -9.43 -13.19
C ALA A 172 23.32 -9.15 -11.82
N LYS A 173 24.30 -8.24 -11.74
CA LYS A 173 24.98 -7.88 -10.50
C LYS A 173 24.07 -7.03 -9.60
N GLU A 174 23.36 -6.07 -10.18
CA GLU A 174 22.39 -5.22 -9.49
C GLU A 174 21.21 -6.04 -8.97
N LEU A 175 20.70 -6.97 -9.79
CA LEU A 175 19.65 -7.91 -9.37
C LEU A 175 20.12 -8.86 -8.26
N ALA A 176 21.39 -9.26 -8.24
CA ALA A 176 21.96 -10.10 -7.18
C ALA A 176 22.13 -9.33 -5.85
N ALA A 177 22.33 -8.01 -5.91
CA ALA A 177 22.45 -7.15 -4.74
C ALA A 177 21.09 -6.71 -4.15
N THR A 178 19.98 -6.94 -4.87
CA THR A 178 18.65 -6.42 -4.55
C THR A 178 17.67 -7.54 -4.18
N ALA A 179 17.10 -7.43 -2.98
CA ALA A 179 15.97 -8.25 -2.54
C ALA A 179 14.66 -7.47 -2.74
N VAL A 180 13.61 -8.19 -3.12
CA VAL A 180 12.23 -7.70 -3.16
C VAL A 180 11.41 -8.51 -2.18
N VAL A 181 10.55 -7.84 -1.44
CA VAL A 181 9.61 -8.43 -0.50
C VAL A 181 8.20 -8.04 -0.93
N ARG A 182 7.29 -9.00 -0.88
CA ARG A 182 5.86 -8.77 -1.09
C ARG A 182 5.08 -8.87 0.20
N VAL A 183 4.01 -8.09 0.29
CA VAL A 183 2.98 -8.15 1.34
C VAL A 183 1.63 -8.22 0.64
N ASP A 184 0.84 -9.26 0.94
CA ASP A 184 -0.46 -9.46 0.31
C ASP A 184 -1.56 -8.58 0.94
N LEU A 185 -2.41 -8.07 0.06
CA LEU A 185 -3.72 -7.42 0.21
C LEU A 185 -4.75 -8.21 1.02
N THR A 186 -4.49 -8.64 2.26
CA THR A 186 -5.44 -9.52 2.99
C THR A 186 -6.10 -8.85 4.19
N GLU A 187 -5.35 -8.05 4.94
CA GLU A 187 -5.84 -7.34 6.13
C GLU A 187 -5.45 -5.86 6.03
N ALA A 188 -6.31 -5.08 5.37
CA ALA A 188 -6.12 -3.67 5.12
C ALA A 188 -7.28 -2.83 5.66
N SER A 189 -6.98 -1.62 6.11
CA SER A 189 -7.99 -0.59 6.39
C SER A 189 -7.51 0.78 5.95
N ALA A 190 -8.45 1.56 5.43
CA ALA A 190 -8.29 2.98 5.20
C ALA A 190 -8.84 3.77 6.40
N LYS A 191 -8.28 4.96 6.63
CA LYS A 191 -8.87 5.95 7.51
C LYS A 191 -8.79 7.33 6.85
N VAL A 192 -9.94 8.00 6.77
CA VAL A 192 -10.06 9.27 6.06
C VAL A 192 -10.71 10.31 6.97
N ARG A 193 -10.14 11.51 7.00
CA ARG A 193 -10.75 12.69 7.62
C ARG A 193 -10.78 13.84 6.62
N THR A 194 -11.96 14.40 6.42
CA THR A 194 -12.21 15.61 5.64
C THR A 194 -13.08 16.57 6.47
N GLY A 195 -13.28 17.79 5.98
CA GLY A 195 -14.15 18.78 6.62
C GLY A 195 -13.43 19.83 7.46
N GLY A 196 -14.22 20.70 8.09
CA GLY A 196 -13.76 21.84 8.87
C GLY A 196 -13.46 21.54 10.34
N PRO A 197 -13.12 22.58 11.11
CA PRO A 197 -13.07 22.51 12.58
C PRO A 197 -14.48 22.32 13.16
N GLU A 198 -14.56 21.57 14.25
CA GLU A 198 -15.79 21.34 15.01
C GLU A 198 -15.68 22.14 16.32
N ASP A 199 -15.90 23.46 16.26
CA ASP A 199 -15.87 24.35 17.42
C ASP A 199 -17.12 24.16 18.29
N GLU A 200 -16.93 24.07 19.61
CA GLU A 200 -18.03 23.99 20.58
C GLU A 200 -18.88 25.29 20.56
N PRO A 201 -20.18 25.22 20.91
CA PRO A 201 -21.06 26.40 20.89
C PRO A 201 -20.51 27.62 21.65
N GLU A 202 -19.82 27.39 22.77
CA GLU A 202 -19.20 28.43 23.61
C GLU A 202 -17.99 29.10 22.96
N ASP A 203 -17.26 28.38 22.09
CA ASP A 203 -16.06 28.89 21.43
C ASP A 203 -16.38 29.74 20.19
N ARG A 204 -17.58 29.63 19.61
CA ARG A 204 -17.93 30.24 18.30
C ARG A 204 -17.66 31.75 18.22
N ASN A 205 -17.84 32.46 19.33
CA ASN A 205 -17.66 33.92 19.40
C ASN A 205 -16.26 34.35 19.80
N LEU A 206 -15.33 33.42 20.06
CA LEU A 206 -13.94 33.76 20.37
C LEU A 206 -13.29 34.48 19.17
N PRO A 207 -12.44 35.49 19.42
CA PRO A 207 -11.83 36.34 18.38
C PRO A 207 -10.66 35.66 17.66
N TYR A 208 -10.74 34.34 17.45
CA TYR A 208 -9.74 33.56 16.71
C TYR A 208 -10.26 33.14 15.35
N TRP A 209 -9.40 33.14 14.34
CA TRP A 209 -9.70 32.60 13.02
C TRP A 209 -9.85 31.07 13.09
N SER A 210 -10.79 30.52 12.32
CA SER A 210 -11.10 29.09 12.29
C SER A 210 -11.35 28.66 10.85
N GLY A 211 -10.77 27.55 10.42
CA GLY A 211 -10.87 27.08 9.04
C GLY A 211 -9.95 25.90 8.71
N VAL A 212 -9.77 25.65 7.41
CA VAL A 212 -8.87 24.64 6.89
C VAL A 212 -7.81 25.31 6.03
N LEU A 213 -6.54 25.00 6.26
CA LEU A 213 -5.45 25.30 5.34
C LEU A 213 -5.22 24.06 4.46
N PRO A 214 -5.62 24.05 3.17
CA PRO A 214 -5.40 22.91 2.29
C PRO A 214 -3.90 22.60 2.13
N VAL A 215 -3.57 21.32 2.04
CA VAL A 215 -2.21 20.83 1.81
C VAL A 215 -2.24 19.95 0.56
N SER A 216 -1.36 20.23 -0.39
CA SER A 216 -1.21 19.45 -1.62
C SER A 216 0.26 19.22 -1.94
N ARG A 217 0.60 18.06 -2.50
CA ARG A 217 1.94 17.78 -3.04
C ARG A 217 2.06 18.46 -4.41
N THR A 218 3.12 19.24 -4.59
CA THR A 218 3.51 19.80 -5.90
C THR A 218 4.94 19.38 -6.21
N TYR A 219 5.23 19.09 -7.48
CA TYR A 219 6.59 18.80 -7.93
C TYR A 219 7.24 20.09 -8.44
N GLY A 220 8.52 20.28 -8.10
CA GLY A 220 9.29 21.42 -8.59
C GLY A 220 9.84 21.18 -10.00
N THR A 221 10.46 22.22 -10.56
CA THR A 221 11.21 22.11 -11.83
C THR A 221 12.34 21.08 -11.71
N PRO A 222 12.49 20.14 -12.67
CA PRO A 222 13.61 19.19 -12.66
C PRO A 222 14.97 19.88 -12.63
N VAL A 223 15.83 19.46 -11.70
CA VAL A 223 17.21 19.93 -11.59
C VAL A 223 18.12 18.89 -12.25
N PRO A 224 18.90 19.25 -13.29
CA PRO A 224 19.82 18.31 -13.93
C PRO A 224 20.97 17.94 -12.99
N ALA A 225 21.56 16.76 -13.21
CA ALA A 225 22.78 16.35 -12.51
C ALA A 225 23.98 17.23 -12.93
N ASP A 226 24.97 17.38 -12.03
CA ASP A 226 26.17 18.22 -12.26
C ASP A 226 27.03 17.74 -13.44
N GLU A 227 27.03 16.43 -13.71
CA GLU A 227 27.61 15.81 -14.89
C GLU A 227 26.49 15.34 -15.82
N PRO A 228 25.78 16.26 -16.50
CA PRO A 228 24.89 15.85 -17.55
C PRO A 228 25.80 15.22 -18.60
N GLY A 229 25.58 13.96 -18.98
CA GLY A 229 26.35 13.34 -20.04
C GLY A 229 26.13 14.06 -21.39
N PRO A 230 25.88 13.34 -22.50
CA PRO A 230 25.44 14.04 -23.71
C PRO A 230 24.19 14.88 -23.41
N GLY A 231 24.00 16.00 -24.12
CA GLY A 231 22.93 17.00 -23.92
C GLY A 231 21.50 16.47 -24.11
N ILE A 232 21.12 15.49 -23.29
CA ILE A 232 19.83 14.84 -23.26
C ILE A 232 18.83 15.83 -22.66
N PRO A 233 17.76 16.20 -23.38
CA PRO A 233 16.74 17.09 -22.85
C PRO A 233 15.99 16.42 -21.70
N VAL A 234 15.41 17.24 -20.83
CA VAL A 234 14.50 16.74 -19.78
C VAL A 234 13.34 15.97 -20.43
N PRO A 235 13.09 14.71 -20.05
CA PRO A 235 11.99 13.94 -20.61
C PRO A 235 10.64 14.61 -20.40
N GLY A 236 9.77 14.57 -21.42
CA GLY A 236 8.46 15.25 -21.38
C GLY A 236 7.58 14.81 -20.21
N TYR A 237 7.64 13.54 -19.80
CA TYR A 237 6.87 12.99 -18.67
C TYR A 237 7.25 13.57 -17.29
N LEU A 238 8.34 14.34 -17.20
CA LEU A 238 8.74 15.07 -15.99
C LEU A 238 8.19 16.50 -15.94
N THR A 239 7.73 17.04 -17.08
CA THR A 239 7.26 18.44 -17.19
C THR A 239 5.76 18.60 -16.97
N ALA A 240 5.01 17.49 -16.94
CA ALA A 240 3.56 17.46 -16.80
C ALA A 240 3.16 16.82 -15.46
N ARG A 241 3.39 17.49 -14.33
CA ARG A 241 3.08 16.97 -12.99
C ARG A 241 2.67 18.05 -12.00
#